data_AF-A0A950K759-F1
#
_entry.id   AF-A0A950K759-F1
#
_cell.length_a   1.000
_cell.length_b   1.000
_cell.length_c   1.000
_cell.angle_alpha   90.00
_cell.angle_beta   90.00
_cell.angle_gamma   90.00
#
_symmetry.space_group_name_H-M   'P 1'
#
loop_
_entity.id
_entity.type
_entity.pdbx_description
1 polymer ?
#
loop_
_entity_poly.entity_id
_entity_poly.type
_entity_poly.pdbx_seq_one_letter_code
_entity_poly.pdbx_strand_id
1 'polypeptide(L)'
;MSQIIQPEPALVLFSGGQDSATCLAWALARFSRVETIGFDYGQRHRIELDCRALLLERLRREFPDWGGRLGADHIIDLGVLGQISDTALTRESAISFAASGLPNTFVPGRNLLFFTFAAALGYRRGLRHLVGGMCETDYSGYPDCRDDTLKS
;
A
#
# COMPACT_ATOMS: atom_id res chain seq x y z
N MET A 1 24.42 26.51 14.67
CA MET A 1 22.95 26.48 14.55
C MET A 1 22.57 25.08 14.07
N SER A 2 22.05 24.24 14.98
CA SER A 2 21.53 22.92 14.60
C SER A 2 20.34 23.13 13.65
N GLN A 3 20.43 22.65 12.41
CA GLN A 3 19.25 22.58 11.55
C GLN A 3 18.26 21.66 12.24
N ILE A 4 17.16 22.22 12.72
CA ILE A 4 16.00 21.43 13.14
C ILE A 4 15.47 20.80 11.85
N ILE A 5 15.90 19.59 11.53
CA ILE A 5 15.36 18.81 10.42
C ILE A 5 13.91 18.54 10.79
N GLN A 6 12.99 19.32 10.21
CA GLN A 6 11.57 19.05 10.36
C GLN A 6 11.33 17.65 9.79
N PRO A 7 10.58 16.78 10.49
CA PRO A 7 10.35 15.43 10.01
C PRO A 7 9.73 15.50 8.61
N GLU A 8 10.33 14.84 7.62
CA GLU A 8 9.90 14.95 6.22
C GLU A 8 8.52 14.31 5.99
N PRO A 9 7.79 14.63 4.91
CA PRO A 9 6.49 14.03 4.66
C PRO A 9 6.60 12.65 3.98
N ALA A 10 5.61 11.79 4.24
CA ALA A 10 5.58 10.41 3.76
C ALA A 10 4.28 10.06 3.02
N LEU A 11 4.37 9.07 2.13
CA LEU A 11 3.25 8.40 1.49
C LEU A 11 3.20 6.94 1.95
N VAL A 12 2.08 6.53 2.53
CA VAL A 12 1.87 5.15 2.99
C VAL A 12 1.05 4.39 1.96
N LEU A 13 1.59 3.26 1.48
CA LEU A 13 0.82 2.25 0.75
C LEU A 13 -0.14 1.61 1.75
N PHE A 14 -1.38 2.07 1.70
CA PHE A 14 -2.42 1.74 2.67
C PHE A 14 -3.49 0.90 1.96
N SER A 15 -3.96 -0.19 2.56
CA SER A 15 -5.07 -1.00 2.02
C SER A 15 -6.29 -0.97 2.93
N GLY A 16 -6.13 -0.56 4.19
CA GLY A 16 -7.15 -0.72 5.23
C GLY A 16 -6.99 -2.01 6.04
N GLY A 17 -6.14 -2.95 5.60
CA GLY A 17 -5.78 -4.15 6.35
C GLY A 17 -4.82 -3.86 7.51
N GLN A 18 -4.68 -4.84 8.41
CA GLN A 18 -3.93 -4.74 9.66
C GLN A 18 -2.50 -4.20 9.48
N ASP A 19 -1.72 -4.78 8.57
CA ASP A 19 -0.30 -4.41 8.42
C ASP A 19 -0.17 -2.98 7.89
N SER A 20 -1.00 -2.64 6.90
CA SER A 20 -1.02 -1.30 6.33
C SER A 20 -1.50 -0.25 7.35
N ALA A 21 -2.40 -0.61 8.26
CA ALA A 21 -2.84 0.26 9.36
C ALA A 21 -1.73 0.45 10.41
N THR A 22 -0.98 -0.61 10.74
CA THR A 22 0.22 -0.51 11.59
C THR A 22 1.27 0.41 10.95
N CYS A 23 1.52 0.28 9.65
CA CYS A 23 2.42 1.17 8.91
C CYS A 23 1.95 2.63 8.95
N LEU A 24 0.65 2.89 8.79
CA LEU A 24 0.09 4.23 8.88
C LEU A 24 0.30 4.83 10.27
N ALA A 25 -0.02 4.09 11.34
CA ALA A 25 0.21 4.53 12.71
C ALA A 25 1.70 4.79 12.99
N TRP A 26 2.58 3.90 12.52
CA TRP A 26 4.03 4.04 12.63
C TRP A 26 4.54 5.31 11.93
N ALA A 27 4.01 5.63 10.75
CA ALA A 27 4.35 6.80 9.97
C ALA A 27 3.84 8.10 10.62
N LEU A 28 2.60 8.12 11.11
CA LEU A 28 2.01 9.29 11.78
C LEU A 28 2.75 9.70 13.06
N ALA A 29 3.40 8.73 13.72
CA ALA A 29 4.27 8.98 14.87
C ALA A 29 5.62 9.63 14.49
N ARG A 30 6.07 9.55 13.23
CA ARG A 30 7.46 9.87 12.81
C ARG A 30 7.58 11.02 11.81
N PHE A 31 6.59 11.20 10.94
CA PHE A 31 6.64 12.18 9.85
C PHE A 31 5.78 13.41 10.17
N SER A 32 6.12 14.57 9.60
CA SER A 32 5.33 15.80 9.82
C SER A 32 3.96 15.73 9.17
N ARG A 33 3.85 15.00 8.06
CA ARG A 33 2.65 14.84 7.26
C ARG A 33 2.66 13.48 6.57
N VAL A 34 1.53 12.80 6.59
CA VAL A 34 1.38 11.46 6.01
C VAL A 34 0.17 11.46 5.08
N GLU A 35 0.40 11.21 3.79
CA GLU A 35 -0.69 10.88 2.85
C GLU A 35 -0.78 9.37 2.68
N THR A 36 -1.90 8.89 2.16
CA THR A 36 -2.14 7.46 1.93
C THR A 36 -2.44 7.20 0.46
N ILE A 37 -1.89 6.12 -0.11
CA ILE A 37 -2.21 5.64 -1.46
C ILE A 37 -2.74 4.21 -1.38
N GLY A 38 -3.84 3.92 -2.07
CA GLY A 38 -4.41 2.59 -2.25
C GLY A 38 -4.58 2.28 -3.73
N PHE A 39 -4.78 1.00 -4.04
CA PHE A 39 -4.88 0.51 -5.41
C PHE A 39 -6.15 -0.33 -5.57
N ASP A 40 -6.97 0.04 -6.55
CA ASP A 40 -8.09 -0.78 -7.02
C ASP A 40 -7.65 -1.47 -8.31
N TYR A 41 -7.34 -2.76 -8.26
CA TYR A 41 -6.94 -3.55 -9.42
C TYR A 41 -7.95 -4.65 -9.74
N GLY A 42 -9.22 -4.44 -9.35
CA GLY A 42 -10.29 -5.42 -9.56
C GLY A 42 -10.24 -6.60 -8.59
N GLN A 43 -9.62 -6.44 -7.42
CA GLN A 43 -9.66 -7.47 -6.39
C GLN A 43 -11.11 -7.80 -5.97
N ARG A 44 -11.40 -9.10 -5.74
CA ARG A 44 -12.75 -9.60 -5.42
C ARG A 44 -13.40 -8.93 -4.20
N HIS A 45 -12.61 -8.51 -3.21
CA HIS A 45 -13.11 -7.94 -1.96
C HIS A 45 -13.01 -6.41 -1.97
N ARG A 46 -13.92 -5.73 -2.68
CA ARG A 46 -14.01 -4.24 -2.65
C ARG A 46 -14.28 -3.67 -1.26
N ILE A 47 -14.83 -4.48 -0.35
CA ILE A 47 -15.05 -4.10 1.05
C ILE A 47 -13.78 -3.66 1.77
N GLU A 48 -12.61 -4.12 1.31
CA GLU A 48 -11.31 -3.66 1.84
C GLU A 48 -11.08 -2.16 1.58
N LEU A 49 -11.53 -1.65 0.42
CA LEU A 49 -11.46 -0.22 0.09
C LEU A 49 -12.44 0.62 0.93
N ASP A 50 -13.59 0.07 1.30
CA ASP A 50 -14.56 0.77 2.17
C ASP A 50 -14.05 0.86 3.62
N CYS A 51 -13.43 -0.22 4.12
CA CYS A 51 -12.80 -0.26 5.44
C CYS A 51 -11.71 0.82 5.62
N ARG A 52 -10.97 1.12 4.55
CA ARG A 52 -9.95 2.16 4.54
C ARG A 52 -10.52 3.52 4.95
N ALA A 53 -11.58 3.97 4.29
CA ALA A 53 -12.16 5.28 4.54
C ALA A 53 -12.62 5.43 5.99
N LEU A 54 -13.30 4.38 6.51
CA LEU A 54 -13.74 4.30 7.89
C LEU A 54 -12.55 4.36 8.87
N LEU A 55 -11.46 3.66 8.59
CA LEU A 55 -10.26 3.67 9.43
C LEU A 55 -9.64 5.07 9.49
N LEU A 56 -9.49 5.74 8.35
CA LEU A 56 -8.96 7.11 8.30
C LEU A 56 -9.84 8.10 9.06
N GLU A 57 -11.17 7.99 8.92
CA GLU A 57 -12.11 8.82 9.67
C GLU A 57 -11.96 8.62 11.18
N ARG A 58 -11.92 7.36 11.63
CA ARG A 58 -11.72 7.03 13.05
C ARG A 58 -10.39 7.54 13.57
N LEU A 59 -9.29 7.38 12.82
CA LEU A 59 -7.98 7.90 13.20
C LEU A 59 -8.01 9.42 13.40
N ARG A 60 -8.66 10.17 12.50
CA ARG A 60 -8.78 11.63 12.64
C ARG A 60 -9.56 12.03 13.89
N ARG A 61 -10.62 11.29 14.21
CA ARG A 61 -11.50 11.59 15.35
C ARG A 61 -10.90 11.18 16.69
N GLU A 62 -10.30 10.00 16.77
CA GLU A 62 -9.86 9.37 18.02
C GLU A 62 -8.43 9.76 18.38
N PHE A 63 -7.61 10.20 17.42
CA PHE A 63 -6.23 10.63 17.63
C PHE A 63 -5.99 12.02 17.00
N PRO A 64 -6.41 13.12 17.66
CA PRO A 64 -6.34 14.47 17.08
C PRO A 64 -4.94 14.90 16.63
N ASP A 65 -3.90 14.52 17.38
CA ASP A 65 -2.50 14.79 17.03
C ASP A 65 -2.09 14.14 15.70
N TRP A 66 -2.59 12.93 15.45
CA TRP A 66 -2.40 12.23 14.19
C TRP A 66 -3.32 12.78 13.10
N GLY A 67 -4.55 13.16 13.45
CA GLY A 67 -5.51 13.78 12.54
C GLY A 67 -4.96 15.05 11.87
N GLY A 68 -4.22 15.89 12.61
CA GLY A 68 -3.56 17.06 12.05
C GLY A 68 -2.40 16.75 11.07
N ARG A 69 -1.80 15.56 11.17
CA ARG A 69 -0.71 15.09 10.29
C ARG A 69 -1.22 14.26 9.11
N LEU A 70 -2.42 13.67 9.24
CA LEU A 70 -3.02 12.82 8.23
C LEU A 70 -3.59 13.65 7.07
N GLY A 71 -2.87 13.62 5.95
CA GLY A 71 -3.18 14.33 4.73
C GLY A 71 -4.22 13.66 3.84
N ALA A 72 -4.04 13.85 2.54
CA ALA A 72 -4.92 13.35 1.51
C ALA A 72 -4.86 11.82 1.40
N ASP A 73 -6.01 11.27 1.01
CA ASP A 73 -6.15 9.87 0.65
C ASP A 73 -6.28 9.73 -0.87
N HIS A 74 -5.52 8.81 -1.46
CA HIS A 74 -5.49 8.58 -2.90
C HIS A 74 -5.84 7.12 -3.22
N ILE A 75 -6.64 6.93 -4.27
CA ILE A 75 -6.93 5.62 -4.83
C ILE A 75 -6.58 5.67 -6.31
N ILE A 76 -5.72 4.75 -6.74
CA ILE A 76 -5.34 4.59 -8.14
C ILE A 76 -6.04 3.35 -8.70
N ASP A 77 -6.79 3.54 -9.79
CA ASP A 77 -7.31 2.44 -10.59
C ASP A 77 -6.16 1.80 -11.38
N LEU A 78 -5.93 0.52 -11.10
CA LEU A 78 -4.96 -0.37 -11.70
C LEU A 78 -5.64 -1.57 -12.36
N GLY A 79 -6.88 -1.41 -12.86
CA GLY A 79 -7.62 -2.46 -13.58
C GLY A 79 -6.86 -3.01 -14.79
N VAL A 80 -5.91 -2.26 -15.35
CA VAL A 80 -4.98 -2.72 -16.39
C VAL A 80 -4.14 -3.93 -15.97
N LEU A 81 -3.88 -4.12 -14.66
CA LEU A 81 -3.18 -5.31 -14.16
C LEU A 81 -3.95 -6.61 -14.47
N GLY A 82 -5.27 -6.52 -14.57
CA GLY A 82 -6.12 -7.64 -15.00
C GLY A 82 -5.87 -8.09 -16.46
N GLN A 83 -5.24 -7.25 -17.30
CA GLN A 83 -4.85 -7.63 -18.66
C GLN A 83 -3.51 -8.38 -18.71
N ILE A 84 -2.66 -8.15 -17.71
CA ILE A 84 -1.32 -8.76 -17.61
C ILE A 84 -1.39 -10.09 -16.86
N SER A 85 -2.44 -10.29 -16.06
CA SER A 85 -2.60 -11.46 -15.23
C SER A 85 -3.72 -12.36 -15.75
N ASP A 86 -3.38 -13.56 -16.24
CA ASP A 86 -4.31 -14.65 -16.61
C ASP A 86 -5.01 -15.28 -15.38
N THR A 87 -5.01 -14.57 -14.26
CA THR A 87 -5.32 -15.09 -12.94
C THR A 87 -6.77 -14.86 -12.55
N ALA A 88 -7.31 -15.75 -11.71
CA ALA A 88 -8.69 -15.85 -11.24
C ALA A 88 -9.24 -14.59 -10.51
N LEU A 89 -8.49 -13.48 -10.49
CA LEU A 89 -8.99 -12.17 -10.07
C LEU A 89 -10.14 -11.67 -10.96
N THR A 90 -10.15 -12.04 -12.26
CA THR A 90 -11.16 -11.58 -13.24
C THR A 90 -12.14 -12.67 -13.70
N ARG A 91 -11.89 -13.95 -13.38
CA ARG A 91 -12.77 -15.08 -13.73
C ARG A 91 -13.30 -15.75 -12.47
N GLU A 92 -14.53 -16.27 -12.49
CA GLU A 92 -15.11 -17.12 -11.43
C GLU A 92 -14.41 -18.51 -11.36
N SER A 93 -13.09 -18.51 -11.23
CA SER A 93 -12.30 -19.72 -11.09
C SER A 93 -12.01 -19.95 -9.61
N ALA A 94 -12.11 -21.20 -9.17
CA ALA A 94 -11.69 -21.60 -7.83
C ALA A 94 -10.21 -21.24 -7.63
N ILE A 95 -9.85 -20.87 -6.39
CA ILE A 95 -8.45 -20.64 -6.02
C ILE A 95 -7.73 -21.99 -6.16
N SER A 96 -6.79 -22.07 -7.09
CA SER A 96 -5.94 -23.25 -7.29
C SER A 96 -4.47 -22.86 -7.22
N PHE A 97 -3.63 -23.77 -6.76
CA PHE A 97 -2.19 -23.59 -6.78
C PHE A 97 -1.64 -24.02 -8.14
N ALA A 98 -0.89 -23.13 -8.79
CA ALA A 98 -0.16 -23.47 -10.01
C ALA A 98 1.04 -24.38 -9.70
N ALA A 99 1.63 -24.99 -10.72
CA ALA A 99 2.85 -25.82 -10.57
C ALA A 99 4.04 -25.05 -9.96
N SER A 100 4.00 -23.71 -10.01
CA SER A 100 4.94 -22.81 -9.34
C SER A 100 4.75 -22.73 -7.82
N GLY A 101 3.72 -23.36 -7.26
CA GLY A 101 3.36 -23.26 -5.84
C GLY A 101 2.64 -21.95 -5.47
N LEU A 102 2.34 -21.08 -6.44
CA LEU A 102 1.65 -19.82 -6.23
C LEU A 102 0.16 -19.94 -6.59
N PRO A 103 -0.73 -19.22 -5.89
CA PRO A 103 -2.14 -19.22 -6.25
C PRO A 103 -2.35 -18.61 -7.63
N ASN A 104 -3.33 -19.13 -8.36
CA ASN A 104 -3.76 -18.64 -9.66
C ASN A 104 -4.41 -17.25 -9.62
N THR A 105 -4.29 -16.48 -8.53
CA THR A 105 -4.65 -15.06 -8.34
C THR A 105 -3.40 -14.17 -8.27
N PHE A 106 -2.20 -14.74 -8.40
CA PHE A 106 -0.95 -14.01 -8.28
C PHE A 106 -0.64 -13.13 -9.50
N VAL A 107 -0.39 -11.85 -9.25
CA VAL A 107 0.12 -10.91 -10.26
C VAL A 107 1.64 -10.75 -10.03
N PRO A 108 2.52 -11.25 -10.91
CA PRO A 108 3.96 -11.08 -10.77
C PRO A 108 4.38 -9.61 -10.73
N GLY A 109 5.23 -9.24 -9.76
CA GLY A 109 5.77 -7.88 -9.64
C GLY A 109 4.76 -6.82 -9.23
N ARG A 110 3.61 -7.21 -8.68
CA ARG A 110 2.56 -6.28 -8.26
C ARG A 110 3.05 -5.24 -7.27
N ASN A 111 3.86 -5.64 -6.28
CA ASN A 111 4.37 -4.69 -5.29
C ASN A 111 5.35 -3.69 -5.91
N LEU A 112 6.14 -4.11 -6.91
CA LEU A 112 7.01 -3.20 -7.67
C LEU A 112 6.18 -2.15 -8.41
N LEU A 113 5.06 -2.56 -9.02
CA LEU A 113 4.14 -1.63 -9.68
C LEU A 113 3.54 -0.66 -8.67
N PHE A 114 3.08 -1.14 -7.51
CA PHE A 114 2.56 -0.29 -6.43
C PHE A 114 3.58 0.76 -6.00
N PHE A 115 4.83 0.37 -5.75
CA PHE A 115 5.88 1.32 -5.41
C PHE A 115 6.20 2.30 -6.54
N THR A 116 6.14 1.85 -7.80
CA THR A 116 6.34 2.73 -8.96
C THR A 116 5.26 3.83 -9.03
N PHE A 117 3.99 3.47 -8.86
CA PHE A 117 2.89 4.45 -8.80
C PHE A 117 2.99 5.36 -7.56
N ALA A 118 3.33 4.79 -6.40
CA ALA A 118 3.52 5.55 -5.17
C ALA A 118 4.68 6.55 -5.31
N ALA A 119 5.78 6.17 -5.95
CA ALA A 119 6.91 7.07 -6.23
C ALA A 119 6.51 8.20 -7.18
N ALA A 120 5.77 7.90 -8.25
CA ALA A 120 5.28 8.91 -9.20
C ALA A 120 4.34 9.93 -8.52
N LEU A 121 3.41 9.45 -7.69
CA LEU A 121 2.54 10.32 -6.90
C LEU A 121 3.33 11.11 -5.85
N GLY A 122 4.22 10.44 -5.12
CA GLY A 122 5.06 11.04 -4.09
C GLY A 122 5.89 12.19 -4.63
N TYR A 123 6.51 12.02 -5.80
CA TYR A 123 7.26 13.09 -6.48
C TYR A 123 6.39 14.33 -6.73
N ARG A 124 5.20 14.17 -7.31
CA ARG A 124 4.26 15.28 -7.59
C ARG A 124 3.76 15.98 -6.32
N ARG A 125 3.73 15.26 -5.20
CA ARG A 125 3.22 15.71 -3.90
C ARG A 125 4.31 16.21 -2.96
N GLY A 126 5.59 16.08 -3.33
CA GLY A 126 6.73 16.38 -2.47
C GLY A 126 6.88 15.41 -1.28
N LEU A 127 6.42 14.17 -1.43
CA LEU A 127 6.52 13.11 -0.41
C LEU A 127 7.77 12.28 -0.71
N ARG A 128 8.78 12.39 0.16
CA ARG A 128 10.09 11.75 -0.04
C ARG A 128 10.18 10.33 0.48
N HIS A 129 9.34 9.99 1.44
CA HIS A 129 9.35 8.68 2.10
C HIS A 129 8.16 7.85 1.62
N LEU A 130 8.43 6.64 1.14
CA LEU A 130 7.40 5.64 0.84
C LEU A 130 7.42 4.59 1.94
N VAL A 131 6.25 4.28 2.49
CA VAL A 131 6.10 3.28 3.56
C VAL A 131 5.14 2.21 3.08
N GLY A 132 5.51 0.94 3.22
CA GLY A 132 4.65 -0.19 2.88
C GLY A 132 4.77 -1.33 3.90
N GLY A 133 3.71 -2.13 4.00
CA GLY A 133 3.59 -3.20 5.01
C GLY A 133 3.97 -4.59 4.53
N MET A 134 4.64 -4.72 3.38
CA MET A 134 5.14 -6.02 2.90
C MET A 134 6.19 -6.54 3.87
N CYS A 135 6.12 -7.84 4.18
CA CYS A 135 7.06 -8.52 5.06
C CYS A 135 7.59 -9.81 4.42
N GLU A 136 8.88 -10.08 4.57
CA GLU A 136 9.52 -11.30 4.07
C GLU A 136 9.07 -12.56 4.80
N THR A 137 8.63 -12.45 6.05
CA THR A 137 8.23 -13.61 6.86
C THR A 137 6.81 -14.08 6.57
N ASP A 138 5.98 -13.21 5.97
CA ASP A 138 4.61 -13.55 5.52
C ASP A 138 4.60 -14.02 4.04
N TYR A 139 5.77 -14.46 3.58
CA TYR A 139 6.03 -14.96 2.24
C TYR A 139 5.25 -16.25 1.97
N SER A 140 4.19 -16.13 1.16
CA SER A 140 3.55 -17.28 0.53
C SER A 140 4.31 -17.80 -0.71
N GLY A 141 5.55 -17.33 -0.96
CA GLY A 141 6.23 -17.57 -2.24
C GLY A 141 6.60 -16.30 -3.05
N TYR A 142 6.21 -15.10 -2.59
CA TYR A 142 6.28 -13.86 -3.39
C TYR A 142 7.67 -13.19 -3.42
N PRO A 143 8.37 -13.17 -4.57
CA PRO A 143 9.71 -12.58 -4.67
C PRO A 143 9.69 -11.05 -4.48
N ASP A 144 8.59 -10.38 -4.83
CA ASP A 144 8.41 -8.93 -4.75
C ASP A 144 8.05 -8.39 -3.34
N CYS A 145 8.12 -9.24 -2.32
CA CYS A 145 8.05 -8.83 -0.90
C CYS A 145 9.43 -8.76 -0.23
N ARG A 146 10.52 -9.08 -0.96
CA ARG A 146 11.87 -9.15 -0.41
C ARG A 146 12.56 -7.80 -0.37
N ASP A 147 13.35 -7.58 0.68
CA ASP A 147 14.22 -6.43 0.87
C ASP A 147 15.16 -6.25 -0.33
N ASP A 148 15.77 -7.34 -0.79
CA ASP A 148 16.63 -7.35 -1.98
C ASP A 148 15.90 -6.81 -3.21
N THR A 149 14.62 -7.16 -3.38
CA THR A 149 13.81 -6.73 -4.54
C THR A 149 13.41 -5.25 -4.44
N LEU A 150 13.27 -4.71 -3.23
CA LEU A 150 12.95 -3.29 -3.03
C LEU A 150 14.18 -2.38 -3.09
N LYS A 151 15.38 -2.92 -2.90
CA LYS A 151 16.65 -2.17 -2.91
C LYS A 151 17.42 -2.21 -4.23
N SER A 152 17.17 -3.21 -5.07
CA SER A 152 17.87 -3.43 -6.36
C SER A 152 17.18 -2.74 -7.52
#